data_AF-A0AAJ2DMT0-F1
#
_entry.id   AF-A0AAJ2DMT0-F1
#
_cell.length_a   1.000
_cell.length_b   1.000
_cell.length_c   1.000
_cell.angle_alpha   90.00
_cell.angle_beta   90.00
_cell.angle_gamma   90.00
#
_symmetry.space_group_name_H-M   'P 1'
#
loop_
_entity.id
_entity.type
_entity.pdbx_description
1 polymer ?
#
loop_
_entity_poly.entity_id
_entity_poly.type
_entity_poly.pdbx_seq_one_letter_code
_entity_poly.pdbx_strand_id
1 'polypeptide(L)'
;MAIAVIGIIIPYTDPSLLKSDVDHISISPFTLVFQKAGLAFAASLMNAVILTSVLSACNSSMYASTRMLWALAQEGKAPKILRKVNRRGVPTYALYANIIFGLLVFLSSFIGDGVVYIWLLNMTGLTGFLTWIGIAICHYRFRKAYVAQGRSLNELTFKAKWYPFGPLFTLVLCIIVIIGQGSEVVSGEAINWYGMLVSYISVPVFIIIWLGYKFIKKTKVVPLKECDFSRDDL
;
A
#
# COMPACT_ATOMS: atom_id res chain seq x y z
N MET A 1 -12.72 -1.28 14.05
CA MET A 1 -13.84 -0.80 14.89
C MET A 1 -15.08 -0.53 14.05
N ALA A 2 -15.05 0.37 13.06
CA ALA A 2 -16.19 0.60 12.14
C ALA A 2 -16.65 -0.66 11.37
N ILE A 3 -15.72 -1.49 10.89
CA ILE A 3 -16.01 -2.76 10.20
C ILE A 3 -16.78 -3.76 11.09
N ALA A 4 -16.46 -3.80 12.39
CA ALA A 4 -17.13 -4.69 13.34
C ALA A 4 -18.58 -4.24 13.64
N VAL A 5 -18.82 -2.93 13.69
CA VAL A 5 -20.16 -2.36 13.88
C VAL A 5 -21.03 -2.58 12.64
N ILE A 6 -20.47 -2.41 11.43
CA ILE A 6 -21.16 -2.68 10.17
C ILE A 6 -21.51 -4.18 10.05
N GLY A 7 -20.58 -5.07 10.38
CA GLY A 7 -20.78 -6.53 10.29
C GLY A 7 -21.82 -7.09 11.27
N ILE A 8 -22.17 -6.35 12.34
CA ILE A 8 -23.22 -6.73 13.29
C ILE A 8 -24.60 -6.18 12.87
N ILE A 9 -24.62 -5.04 12.18
CA ILE A 9 -25.87 -4.32 11.85
C ILE A 9 -26.42 -4.73 10.47
N ILE A 10 -25.57 -5.13 9.52
CA ILE A 10 -26.01 -5.49 8.17
C ILE A 10 -26.03 -7.02 8.02
N PRO A 11 -27.20 -7.66 7.87
CA PRO A 11 -27.30 -9.09 7.63
C PRO A 11 -26.64 -9.43 6.28
N TYR A 12 -25.90 -10.54 6.24
CA TYR A 12 -25.16 -11.04 5.06
C TYR A 12 -26.06 -11.38 3.85
N THR A 13 -27.38 -11.30 4.03
CA THR A 13 -28.43 -11.61 3.05
C THR A 13 -29.07 -10.37 2.39
N ASP A 14 -28.67 -9.13 2.73
CA ASP A 14 -29.27 -7.93 2.12
C ASP A 14 -28.75 -7.74 0.67
N PRO A 15 -29.63 -7.72 -0.36
CA PRO A 15 -29.25 -7.58 -1.77
C PRO A 15 -28.49 -6.28 -2.09
N SER A 16 -28.54 -5.28 -1.20
CA SER A 16 -27.74 -4.05 -1.32
C SER A 16 -26.25 -4.24 -1.03
N LEU A 17 -25.83 -5.34 -0.39
CA LEU A 17 -24.41 -5.69 -0.22
C LEU A 17 -23.81 -6.34 -1.47
N LEU A 18 -24.64 -6.99 -2.30
CA LEU A 18 -24.24 -7.67 -3.53
C LEU A 18 -24.13 -6.74 -4.75
N LYS A 19 -24.49 -5.46 -4.59
CA LYS A 19 -24.28 -4.41 -5.61
C LYS A 19 -22.95 -3.70 -5.41
N SER A 20 -21.88 -4.45 -5.18
CA SER A 20 -20.50 -3.99 -5.35
C SER A 20 -20.12 -3.97 -6.83
N ASP A 21 -21.01 -3.43 -7.66
CA ASP A 21 -20.80 -3.29 -9.10
C ASP A 21 -20.34 -1.86 -9.38
N VAL A 22 -19.40 -1.75 -10.31
CA VAL A 22 -18.45 -0.63 -10.48
C VAL A 22 -19.14 0.70 -10.86
N ASP A 23 -20.45 0.69 -11.13
CA ASP A 23 -21.27 1.84 -11.52
C ASP A 23 -21.88 2.64 -10.36
N HIS A 24 -21.88 2.13 -9.12
CA HIS A 24 -22.35 2.88 -7.97
C HIS A 24 -21.18 3.25 -7.07
N ILE A 25 -20.82 4.53 -7.10
CA ILE A 25 -19.94 5.18 -6.13
C ILE A 25 -20.42 4.82 -4.72
N SER A 26 -19.81 3.78 -4.15
CA SER A 26 -19.77 3.38 -2.74
C SER A 26 -20.75 4.15 -1.86
N ILE A 27 -22.03 3.73 -1.83
CA ILE A 27 -22.93 4.21 -0.77
C ILE A 27 -22.36 3.64 0.52
N SER A 28 -21.79 4.51 1.35
CA SER A 28 -21.22 4.12 2.64
C SER A 28 -22.27 3.33 3.43
N PRO A 29 -21.92 2.17 4.01
CA PRO A 29 -22.87 1.39 4.81
C PRO A 29 -23.56 2.22 5.91
N PHE A 30 -22.85 3.23 6.42
CA PHE A 30 -23.41 4.19 7.37
C PHE A 30 -24.43 5.15 6.76
N THR A 31 -24.22 5.66 5.55
CA THR A 31 -25.21 6.52 4.90
C THR A 31 -26.48 5.74 4.56
N LEU A 32 -26.35 4.46 4.19
CA LEU A 32 -27.48 3.57 3.96
C LEU A 32 -28.30 3.34 5.25
N VAL A 33 -27.62 3.12 6.39
CA VAL A 33 -28.28 2.96 7.70
C VAL A 33 -28.99 4.24 8.15
N PHE A 34 -28.36 5.41 7.99
CA PHE A 34 -28.97 6.69 8.37
C PHE A 34 -30.13 7.10 7.44
N GLN A 35 -30.07 6.72 6.16
CA GLN A 35 -31.15 6.91 5.21
C GLN A 35 -32.35 5.99 5.54
N LYS A 36 -32.12 4.72 5.89
CA LYS A 36 -33.17 3.80 6.39
C LYS A 36 -33.79 4.26 7.73
N ALA A 37 -33.05 5.00 8.56
CA ALA A 37 -33.53 5.57 9.82
C ALA A 37 -34.30 6.90 9.69
N GLY A 38 -34.54 7.40 8.47
CA GLY A 38 -35.35 8.61 8.22
C GLY A 38 -34.65 9.94 8.53
N LEU A 39 -33.33 9.94 8.74
CA LEU A 39 -32.55 11.13 9.10
C LEU A 39 -31.72 11.60 7.90
N ALA A 40 -32.35 12.24 6.91
CA ALA A 40 -31.67 12.77 5.73
C ALA A 40 -30.49 13.72 6.07
N PHE A 41 -30.58 14.45 7.19
CA PHE A 41 -29.49 15.28 7.71
C PHE A 41 -28.26 14.47 8.15
N ALA A 42 -28.45 13.29 8.73
CA ALA A 42 -27.37 12.43 9.21
C ALA A 42 -26.55 11.82 8.05
N ALA A 43 -27.19 11.52 6.91
CA ALA A 43 -26.49 11.04 5.72
C ALA A 43 -25.53 12.10 5.15
N SER A 44 -25.97 13.35 5.04
CA SER A 44 -25.14 14.46 4.56
C SER A 44 -23.98 14.77 5.50
N LEU A 45 -24.22 14.76 6.82
CA LEU A 45 -23.16 14.93 7.82
C LEU A 45 -22.11 13.80 7.70
N MET A 46 -22.55 12.56 7.54
CA MET A 46 -21.65 11.41 7.39
C MET A 46 -20.81 11.49 6.11
N ASN A 47 -21.41 11.90 4.99
CA ASN A 47 -20.67 12.16 3.75
C ASN A 47 -19.59 13.24 3.91
N ALA A 48 -19.89 14.33 4.64
CA ALA A 48 -18.91 15.37 4.93
C ALA A 48 -17.74 14.84 5.78
N VAL A 49 -18.02 14.01 6.79
CA VAL A 49 -16.98 13.36 7.62
C VAL A 49 -16.11 12.41 6.78
N ILE A 50 -16.72 11.60 5.92
CA ILE A 50 -15.99 10.69 5.02
C ILE A 50 -15.10 11.50 4.08
N LEU A 51 -15.64 12.54 3.43
CA LEU A 51 -14.89 13.37 2.49
C LEU A 51 -13.69 14.04 3.15
N THR A 52 -13.89 14.65 4.33
CA THR A 52 -12.80 15.28 5.09
C THR A 52 -11.74 14.26 5.54
N SER A 53 -12.16 13.06 5.96
CA SER A 53 -11.26 11.97 6.34
C SER A 53 -10.43 11.48 5.16
N VAL A 54 -11.06 11.27 4.00
CA VAL A 54 -10.37 10.85 2.76
C VAL A 54 -9.39 11.92 2.29
N LEU A 55 -9.79 13.19 2.29
CA LEU A 55 -8.90 14.31 1.93
C LEU A 55 -7.67 14.39 2.84
N SER A 56 -7.87 14.19 4.15
CA SER A 56 -6.76 14.15 5.11
C SER A 56 -5.79 12.98 4.82
N ALA A 57 -6.32 11.77 4.64
CA ALA A 57 -5.52 10.59 4.31
C ALA A 57 -4.76 10.74 2.98
N CYS A 58 -5.38 11.33 1.95
CA CYS A 58 -4.75 11.64 0.68
C CYS A 58 -3.58 12.62 0.84
N ASN A 59 -3.73 13.69 1.64
CA ASN A 59 -2.66 14.64 1.88
C ASN A 59 -1.45 13.98 2.58
N SER A 60 -1.68 13.15 3.60
CA SER A 60 -0.61 12.38 4.26
C SER A 60 0.07 11.38 3.31
N SER A 61 -0.71 10.69 2.48
CA SER A 61 -0.18 9.73 1.51
C SER A 61 0.67 10.41 0.44
N MET A 62 0.23 11.56 -0.06
CA MET A 62 0.99 12.35 -1.03
C MET A 62 2.28 12.90 -0.44
N TYR A 63 2.23 13.39 0.81
CA TYR A 63 3.42 13.81 1.54
C TYR A 63 4.44 12.67 1.70
N ALA A 64 3.98 11.50 2.16
CA ALA A 64 4.81 10.32 2.35
C ALA A 64 5.45 9.87 1.03
N SER A 65 4.66 9.72 -0.03
CA SER A 65 5.15 9.31 -1.37
C SER A 65 6.21 10.27 -1.90
N THR A 66 5.96 11.57 -1.79
CA THR A 66 6.89 12.61 -2.26
C THR A 66 8.23 12.54 -1.51
N ARG A 67 8.19 12.38 -0.19
CA ARG A 67 9.41 12.26 0.65
C ARG A 67 10.16 10.97 0.41
N MET A 68 9.47 9.84 0.23
CA MET A 68 10.09 8.57 -0.13
C MET A 68 10.82 8.68 -1.47
N LEU A 69 10.19 9.28 -2.49
CA LEU A 69 10.80 9.48 -3.79
C LEU A 69 12.02 10.41 -3.73
N TRP A 70 11.94 11.45 -2.91
CA TRP A 70 13.07 12.35 -2.64
C TRP A 70 14.23 11.63 -1.94
N ALA A 71 13.97 10.81 -0.92
CA ALA A 71 14.98 10.02 -0.22
C ALA A 71 15.67 9.03 -1.17
N LEU A 72 14.92 8.36 -2.05
CA LEU A 72 15.47 7.51 -3.09
C LEU A 72 16.37 8.29 -4.06
N ALA A 73 16.03 9.53 -4.41
CA ALA A 73 16.85 10.38 -5.26
C ALA A 73 18.12 10.87 -4.55
N GLN A 74 18.04 11.13 -3.25
CA GLN A 74 19.16 11.50 -2.39
C GLN A 74 20.22 10.39 -2.32
N GLU A 75 19.78 9.13 -2.22
CA GLU A 75 20.63 7.93 -2.25
C GLU A 75 21.07 7.50 -3.67
N GLY A 76 20.74 8.29 -4.71
CA GLY A 76 21.09 7.98 -6.10
C GLY A 76 20.36 6.76 -6.70
N LYS A 77 19.26 6.34 -6.07
CA LYS A 77 18.38 5.25 -6.50
C LYS A 77 17.27 5.72 -7.44
N ALA A 78 16.93 7.02 -7.43
CA ALA A 78 15.98 7.66 -8.34
C ALA A 78 16.64 8.81 -9.16
N PRO A 79 16.01 9.31 -10.24
CA PRO A 79 16.54 10.41 -11.04
C PRO A 79 16.93 11.65 -10.22
N LYS A 80 18.11 12.22 -10.50
CA LYS A 80 18.69 13.35 -9.75
C LYS A 80 17.77 14.58 -9.68
N ILE A 81 16.90 14.77 -10.67
CA ILE A 81 15.94 15.88 -10.75
C ILE A 81 15.00 15.87 -9.53
N LEU A 82 14.64 14.69 -9.03
CA LEU A 82 13.71 14.51 -7.92
C LEU A 82 14.32 14.87 -6.55
N ARG A 83 15.64 15.03 -6.46
CA ARG A 83 16.35 15.45 -5.25
C ARG A 83 16.18 16.95 -4.96
N LYS A 84 15.81 17.77 -5.95
CA LYS A 84 15.75 19.23 -5.83
C LYS A 84 14.56 19.66 -4.94
N VAL A 85 14.87 20.43 -3.90
CA VAL A 85 13.91 21.01 -2.96
C VAL A 85 13.74 22.51 -3.20
N ASN A 86 12.57 23.05 -2.87
CA ASN A 86 12.32 24.49 -2.88
C ASN A 86 12.85 25.16 -1.60
N ARG A 87 12.74 26.50 -1.53
CA ARG A 87 13.15 27.32 -0.37
C ARG A 87 12.45 26.95 0.95
N ARG A 88 11.29 26.27 0.88
CA ARG A 88 10.53 25.80 2.05
C ARG A 88 10.85 24.34 2.41
N GLY A 89 11.87 23.73 1.79
CA GLY A 89 12.28 22.34 2.06
C GLY A 89 11.34 21.28 1.47
N VAL A 90 10.49 21.65 0.50
CA VAL A 90 9.56 20.74 -0.18
C VAL A 90 10.15 20.25 -1.50
N PRO A 91 10.25 18.93 -1.73
CA PRO A 91 10.71 18.36 -3.00
C PRO A 91 9.66 18.52 -4.11
N THR A 92 9.70 19.65 -4.82
CA THR A 92 8.67 20.06 -5.78
C THR A 92 8.57 19.17 -7.01
N TYR A 93 9.69 18.71 -7.57
CA TYR A 93 9.67 17.83 -8.74
C TYR A 93 9.07 16.46 -8.42
N ALA A 94 9.37 15.91 -7.25
CA ALA A 94 8.73 14.69 -6.77
C ALA A 94 7.23 14.88 -6.52
N LEU A 95 6.81 16.08 -6.09
CA LEU A 95 5.40 16.40 -5.85
C LEU A 95 4.64 16.46 -7.18
N TYR A 96 5.17 17.18 -8.16
CA TYR A 96 4.56 17.25 -9.49
C TYR A 96 4.48 15.87 -10.16
N ALA A 97 5.50 15.03 -10.03
CA ALA A 97 5.46 13.67 -10.53
C ALA A 97 4.31 12.86 -9.92
N ASN A 98 4.11 12.96 -8.59
CA ASN A 98 2.98 12.30 -7.92
C ASN A 98 1.63 12.84 -8.38
N ILE A 99 1.48 14.17 -8.51
CA ILE A 99 0.23 14.80 -8.98
C ILE A 99 -0.10 14.37 -10.40
N ILE A 100 0.88 14.39 -11.31
CA ILE A 100 0.69 13.97 -12.70
C ILE A 100 0.28 12.49 -12.74
N PHE A 101 0.94 11.62 -11.98
CA PHE A 101 0.59 10.22 -11.93
C PHE A 101 -0.83 10.01 -11.37
N GLY A 102 -1.19 10.68 -10.28
CA GLY A 102 -2.55 10.65 -9.72
C GLY A 102 -3.60 11.13 -10.71
N LEU A 103 -3.31 12.20 -11.47
CA LEU A 103 -4.21 12.69 -12.52
C LEU A 103 -4.37 11.68 -13.66
N LEU A 104 -3.30 11.00 -14.07
CA LEU A 104 -3.36 9.94 -15.07
C LEU A 104 -4.21 8.76 -14.60
N VAL A 105 -4.08 8.35 -13.33
CA VAL A 105 -4.95 7.32 -12.74
C VAL A 105 -6.41 7.78 -12.71
N PHE A 106 -6.68 9.03 -12.34
CA PHE A 106 -8.03 9.58 -12.36
C PHE A 106 -8.63 9.60 -13.77
N LEU A 107 -7.87 10.06 -14.76
CA LEU A 107 -8.30 10.06 -16.17
C LEU A 107 -8.55 8.64 -16.70
N SER A 108 -7.79 7.65 -16.22
CA SER A 108 -7.98 6.24 -16.59
C SER A 108 -9.34 5.68 -16.15
N SER A 109 -9.99 6.30 -15.17
CA SER A 109 -11.35 5.92 -14.75
C SER A 109 -12.41 6.23 -15.80
N PHE A 110 -12.14 7.17 -16.73
CA PHE A 110 -13.09 7.53 -17.79
C PHE A 110 -12.84 6.78 -19.11
N ILE A 111 -11.78 5.97 -19.18
CA ILE A 111 -11.32 5.34 -20.42
C ILE A 111 -11.53 3.82 -20.32
N GLY A 112 -12.18 3.24 -21.33
CA GLY A 112 -12.32 1.78 -21.48
C GLY A 112 -13.03 1.10 -20.31
N ASP A 113 -14.23 1.57 -19.96
CA ASP A 113 -15.09 1.06 -18.88
C ASP A 113 -14.40 0.95 -17.50
N GLY A 114 -13.36 1.77 -17.26
CA GLY A 114 -12.62 1.75 -16.00
C GLY A 114 -11.73 0.52 -15.81
N VAL A 115 -11.52 -0.31 -16.84
CA VAL A 115 -10.67 -1.51 -16.75
C VAL A 115 -9.25 -1.15 -16.30
N VAL A 116 -8.68 -0.08 -16.86
CA VAL A 116 -7.34 0.41 -16.48
C VAL A 116 -7.31 0.86 -15.02
N TYR A 117 -8.37 1.50 -14.55
CA TYR A 117 -8.51 1.88 -13.16
C TYR A 117 -8.55 0.65 -12.23
N ILE A 118 -9.30 -0.39 -12.59
CA ILE A 118 -9.36 -1.65 -11.85
C ILE A 118 -7.98 -2.34 -11.82
N TRP A 119 -7.22 -2.30 -12.91
CA TRP A 119 -5.84 -2.80 -12.93
C TRP A 119 -4.95 -2.05 -11.94
N LEU A 120 -5.00 -0.72 -11.95
CA LEU A 120 -4.21 0.13 -11.06
C LEU A 120 -4.61 -0.05 -9.58
N LEU A 121 -5.91 -0.24 -9.30
CA LEU A 121 -6.40 -0.55 -7.96
C LEU A 121 -5.86 -1.88 -7.43
N ASN A 122 -5.97 -2.94 -8.23
CA ASN A 122 -5.40 -4.25 -7.88
C ASN A 122 -3.88 -4.13 -7.67
N MET A 123 -3.23 -3.33 -8.51
CA MET A 123 -1.80 -3.09 -8.40
C MET A 123 -1.40 -2.46 -7.07
N THR A 124 -2.10 -1.41 -6.66
CA THR A 124 -1.85 -0.70 -5.40
C THR A 124 -2.06 -1.61 -4.19
N GLY A 125 -3.16 -2.38 -4.16
CA GLY A 125 -3.44 -3.31 -3.07
C GLY A 125 -2.32 -4.35 -2.90
N LEU A 126 -1.94 -5.00 -3.99
CA LEU A 126 -0.91 -6.05 -3.96
C LEU A 126 0.50 -5.48 -3.66
N THR A 127 0.82 -4.29 -4.16
CA THR A 127 2.09 -3.59 -3.85
C THR A 127 2.21 -3.26 -2.36
N GLY A 128 1.09 -2.95 -1.70
CA GLY A 128 1.05 -2.78 -0.25
C GLY A 128 1.57 -4.02 0.48
N PHE A 129 1.02 -5.19 0.18
CA PHE A 129 1.47 -6.45 0.79
C PHE A 129 2.92 -6.80 0.49
N LEU A 130 3.38 -6.56 -0.74
CA LEU A 130 4.80 -6.72 -1.10
C LEU A 130 5.71 -5.81 -0.26
N THR A 131 5.27 -4.58 0.00
CA THR A 131 5.99 -3.63 0.87
C THR A 131 6.08 -4.14 2.30
N TRP A 132 4.98 -4.69 2.85
CA TRP A 132 4.96 -5.30 4.19
C TRP A 132 5.89 -6.51 4.29
N ILE A 133 5.95 -7.37 3.27
CA ILE A 133 6.91 -8.48 3.19
C ILE A 133 8.34 -7.94 3.23
N GLY A 134 8.64 -6.90 2.44
CA GLY A 134 9.94 -6.24 2.44
C GLY A 134 10.32 -5.71 3.83
N ILE A 135 9.41 -5.01 4.50
CA ILE A 135 9.60 -4.50 5.86
C ILE A 135 9.86 -5.66 6.84
N ALA A 136 9.07 -6.73 6.77
CA ALA A 136 9.23 -7.90 7.64
C ALA A 136 10.61 -8.57 7.47
N ILE A 137 11.06 -8.75 6.23
CA ILE A 137 12.39 -9.32 5.91
C ILE A 137 13.50 -8.38 6.39
N CYS A 138 13.39 -7.08 6.13
CA CYS A 138 14.36 -6.08 6.59
C CYS A 138 14.47 -6.08 8.11
N HIS A 139 13.35 -6.07 8.82
CA HIS A 139 13.32 -6.11 10.28
C HIS A 139 13.90 -7.43 10.83
N TYR A 140 13.56 -8.57 10.21
CA TYR A 140 14.12 -9.87 10.57
C TYR A 140 15.64 -9.89 10.42
N ARG A 141 16.16 -9.43 9.28
CA ARG A 141 17.60 -9.38 8.98
C ARG A 141 18.34 -8.34 9.81
N PHE A 142 17.74 -7.17 10.07
CA PHE A 142 18.32 -6.13 10.90
C PHE A 142 18.69 -6.67 12.28
N ARG A 143 17.75 -7.35 12.96
CA ARG A 143 18.01 -7.88 14.29
C ARG A 143 19.05 -9.01 14.27
N LYS A 144 19.04 -9.86 13.24
CA LYS A 144 20.04 -10.93 13.08
C LYS A 144 21.45 -10.36 12.83
N ALA A 145 21.57 -9.33 12.01
CA ALA A 145 22.83 -8.63 11.76
C ALA A 145 23.33 -7.88 13.01
N TYR A 146 22.43 -7.23 13.75
CA TYR A 146 22.77 -6.50 14.97
C TYR A 146 23.34 -7.42 16.07
N VAL A 147 22.73 -8.58 16.28
CA VAL A 147 23.24 -9.61 17.22
C VAL A 147 24.52 -10.26 16.68
N ALA A 148 24.61 -10.53 15.38
CA ALA A 148 25.79 -11.15 14.76
C ALA A 148 27.04 -10.26 14.81
N GLN A 149 26.89 -8.95 14.98
CA GLN A 149 27.99 -7.99 15.18
C GLN A 149 28.30 -7.73 16.67
N GLY A 150 27.73 -8.53 17.58
CA GLY A 150 28.02 -8.46 19.02
C GLY A 150 27.39 -7.27 19.75
N ARG A 151 26.48 -6.52 19.11
CA ARG A 151 25.80 -5.37 19.74
C ARG A 151 24.67 -5.84 20.65
N SER A 152 24.54 -5.18 21.80
CA SER A 152 23.50 -5.51 22.76
C SER A 152 22.14 -4.98 22.31
N LEU A 153 21.12 -5.82 22.28
CA LEU A 153 19.73 -5.38 21.99
C LEU A 153 19.22 -4.30 22.95
N ASN A 154 19.91 -4.08 24.08
CA ASN A 154 19.61 -3.01 25.03
C ASN A 154 19.97 -1.60 24.56
N GLU A 155 20.84 -1.48 23.56
CA GLU A 155 21.21 -0.19 22.93
C GLU A 155 20.13 0.30 21.95
N LEU A 156 19.18 -0.55 21.57
CA LEU A 156 18.08 -0.18 20.71
C LEU A 156 17.02 0.61 21.50
N THR A 157 16.72 1.82 21.03
CA THR A 157 15.64 2.68 21.56
C THR A 157 14.28 1.97 21.54
N PHE A 158 14.08 1.08 20.57
CA PHE A 158 12.86 0.29 20.43
C PHE A 158 13.17 -1.21 20.34
N LYS A 159 12.55 -1.99 21.24
CA LYS A 159 12.64 -3.45 21.25
C LYS A 159 11.30 -4.04 20.84
N ALA A 160 11.28 -4.74 19.71
CA ALA A 160 10.10 -5.50 19.29
C ALA A 160 9.80 -6.61 20.30
N LYS A 161 8.70 -6.45 21.06
CA LYS A 161 8.27 -7.38 22.13
C LYS A 161 8.02 -8.80 21.62
N TRP A 162 7.57 -8.94 20.36
CA TRP A 162 7.13 -10.22 19.77
C TRP A 162 8.10 -10.79 18.75
N TYR A 163 9.34 -10.29 18.66
CA TYR A 163 10.31 -10.88 17.74
C TYR A 163 10.84 -12.21 18.31
N PRO A 164 10.97 -13.28 17.50
CA PRO A 164 10.90 -13.32 16.03
C PRO A 164 9.50 -13.60 15.44
N PHE A 165 8.51 -13.91 16.28
CA PHE A 165 7.18 -14.29 15.84
C PHE A 165 6.50 -13.20 15.02
N GLY A 166 6.56 -11.93 15.43
CA GLY A 166 5.89 -10.82 14.75
C GLY A 166 6.26 -10.72 13.26
N PRO A 167 7.54 -10.55 12.89
CA PRO A 167 7.97 -10.52 11.49
C PRO A 167 7.60 -11.78 10.70
N LEU A 168 7.73 -12.97 11.31
CA LEU A 168 7.41 -14.23 10.64
C LEU A 168 5.90 -14.38 10.38
N PHE A 169 5.08 -14.00 11.36
CA PHE A 169 3.63 -13.99 11.26
C PHE A 169 3.15 -13.02 10.18
N THR A 170 3.68 -11.79 10.14
CA THR A 170 3.38 -10.84 9.06
C THR A 170 3.75 -11.40 7.70
N LEU A 171 4.91 -12.05 7.58
CA LEU A 171 5.36 -12.62 6.31
C LEU A 171 4.42 -13.73 5.83
N VAL A 172 4.07 -14.68 6.71
CA VAL A 172 3.13 -15.77 6.38
C VAL A 172 1.75 -15.22 6.04
N LEU A 173 1.22 -14.27 6.82
CA LEU A 173 -0.09 -13.67 6.59
C LEU A 173 -0.13 -12.92 5.25
N CYS A 174 0.90 -12.12 4.93
CA CYS A 174 0.96 -11.44 3.64
C CYS A 174 1.02 -12.44 2.47
N ILE A 175 1.78 -13.54 2.59
CA ILE A 175 1.79 -14.58 1.55
C ILE A 175 0.41 -15.21 1.37
N ILE A 176 -0.28 -15.56 2.46
CA ILE A 176 -1.63 -16.12 2.41
C ILE A 176 -2.59 -15.15 1.74
N VAL A 177 -2.53 -13.86 2.06
CA VAL A 177 -3.41 -12.84 1.46
C VAL A 177 -3.11 -12.65 -0.02
N ILE A 178 -1.83 -12.67 -0.43
CA ILE A 178 -1.44 -12.60 -1.84
C ILE A 178 -2.03 -13.79 -2.59
N ILE A 179 -1.89 -15.01 -2.08
CA ILE A 179 -2.44 -16.23 -2.71
C ILE A 179 -3.98 -16.20 -2.71
N GLY A 180 -4.58 -15.72 -1.62
CA GLY A 180 -6.03 -15.60 -1.48
C GLY A 180 -6.64 -14.55 -2.42
N GLN A 181 -5.89 -13.53 -2.82
CA GLN A 181 -6.41 -12.52 -3.76
C GLN A 181 -6.83 -13.12 -5.12
N GLY A 182 -6.24 -14.25 -5.51
CA GLY A 182 -6.62 -14.96 -6.73
C GLY A 182 -7.77 -15.97 -6.60
N SER A 183 -8.29 -16.25 -5.40
CA SER A 183 -9.27 -17.32 -5.21
C SER A 183 -10.69 -16.99 -5.71
N GLU A 184 -11.03 -15.70 -5.79
CA GLU A 184 -12.31 -15.25 -6.38
C GLU A 184 -12.39 -15.59 -7.88
N VAL A 185 -11.25 -15.65 -8.58
CA VAL A 185 -11.16 -16.01 -10.00
C VAL A 185 -11.34 -17.52 -10.24
N VAL A 186 -11.18 -18.34 -9.20
CA VAL A 186 -11.27 -19.82 -9.27
C VAL A 186 -12.68 -20.32 -8.94
N SER A 187 -13.56 -19.47 -8.41
CA SER A 187 -14.88 -19.87 -7.90
C SER A 187 -16.03 -19.75 -8.92
N GLY A 188 -15.79 -19.17 -10.10
CA GLY A 188 -16.73 -19.15 -11.23
C GLY A 188 -16.52 -20.35 -12.16
N GLU A 189 -17.59 -20.84 -12.80
CA GLU A 189 -17.64 -22.06 -13.63
C GLU A 189 -16.63 -22.15 -14.81
N ALA A 190 -15.85 -21.09 -15.06
CA ALA A 190 -14.71 -21.11 -15.96
C ALA A 190 -13.57 -20.27 -15.36
N ILE A 191 -12.34 -20.80 -15.43
CA ILE A 191 -11.20 -20.10 -14.83
C ILE A 191 -10.82 -18.90 -15.70
N ASN A 192 -11.09 -17.70 -15.20
CA ASN A 192 -10.83 -16.46 -15.92
C ASN A 192 -9.34 -16.08 -15.83
N TRP A 193 -8.54 -16.63 -16.75
CA TRP A 193 -7.09 -16.35 -16.84
C TRP A 193 -6.75 -14.87 -16.92
N TYR A 194 -7.59 -14.07 -17.58
CA TYR A 194 -7.38 -12.63 -17.65
C TYR A 194 -7.55 -11.98 -16.27
N GLY A 195 -8.62 -12.31 -15.54
CA GLY A 195 -8.84 -11.82 -14.17
C GLY A 195 -7.70 -12.20 -13.23
N MET A 196 -7.20 -13.44 -13.34
CA MET A 196 -6.06 -13.90 -12.52
C MET A 196 -4.79 -13.09 -12.83
N LEU A 197 -4.47 -12.90 -14.11
CA LEU A 197 -3.30 -12.11 -14.52
C LEU A 197 -3.39 -10.66 -14.03
N VAL A 198 -4.59 -10.07 -14.08
CA VAL A 198 -4.84 -8.71 -13.62
C VAL A 198 -4.69 -8.60 -12.10
N SER A 199 -5.23 -9.54 -11.32
CA SER A 199 -5.10 -9.55 -9.86
C SER A 199 -3.65 -9.69 -9.40
N TYR A 200 -2.82 -10.42 -10.16
CA TYR A 200 -1.42 -10.67 -9.80
C TYR A 200 -0.40 -9.77 -10.49
N ILE A 201 -0.82 -8.79 -11.31
CA ILE A 201 0.06 -8.00 -12.17
C ILE A 201 1.19 -7.28 -11.42
N SER A 202 1.01 -6.92 -10.15
CA SER A 202 2.08 -6.29 -9.35
C SER A 202 3.24 -7.20 -9.01
N VAL A 203 3.07 -8.53 -8.92
CA VAL A 203 4.17 -9.46 -8.63
C VAL A 203 5.21 -9.46 -9.75
N PRO A 204 4.87 -9.71 -11.03
CA PRO A 204 5.83 -9.65 -12.13
C PRO A 204 6.39 -8.25 -12.32
N VAL A 205 5.57 -7.19 -12.21
CA VAL A 205 6.06 -5.80 -12.30
C VAL A 205 7.11 -5.51 -11.22
N PHE A 206 6.86 -5.92 -9.97
CA PHE A 206 7.83 -5.77 -8.88
C PHE A 206 9.13 -6.53 -9.17
N ILE A 207 9.03 -7.79 -9.64
CA ILE A 207 10.21 -8.60 -9.99
C ILE A 207 11.01 -7.96 -11.13
N ILE A 208 10.34 -7.44 -12.16
CA ILE A 208 10.98 -6.76 -13.30
C ILE A 208 11.70 -5.50 -12.83
N ILE A 209 11.05 -4.65 -12.02
CA ILE A 209 11.66 -3.42 -11.49
C ILE A 209 12.85 -3.77 -10.58
N TRP A 210 12.69 -4.77 -9.70
CA TRP A 210 13.73 -5.19 -8.77
C TRP A 210 14.94 -5.79 -9.49
N LEU A 211 14.72 -6.72 -10.43
CA LEU A 211 15.77 -7.30 -11.26
C LEU A 211 16.42 -6.25 -12.14
N GLY A 212 15.64 -5.40 -12.82
CA GLY A 212 16.15 -4.31 -13.65
C GLY A 212 17.06 -3.38 -12.85
N TYR A 213 16.65 -2.97 -11.65
CA TYR A 213 17.48 -2.18 -10.76
C TYR A 213 18.75 -2.94 -10.34
N LYS A 214 18.64 -4.22 -9.98
CA LYS A 214 19.76 -5.06 -9.57
C LYS A 214 20.77 -5.29 -10.70
N PHE A 215 20.32 -5.45 -11.93
CA PHE A 215 21.18 -5.59 -13.12
C PHE A 215 21.88 -4.27 -13.47
N ILE A 216 21.16 -3.14 -13.46
CA ILE A 216 21.72 -1.82 -13.79
C ILE A 216 22.71 -1.35 -12.73
N LYS A 217 22.38 -1.49 -11.44
CA LYS A 217 23.19 -0.99 -10.32
C LYS A 217 24.13 -2.05 -9.74
N LYS A 218 24.10 -3.28 -10.25
CA LYS A 218 24.92 -4.44 -9.79
C LYS A 218 24.95 -4.57 -8.27
N THR A 219 23.80 -4.35 -7.61
CA THR A 219 23.73 -4.35 -6.16
C THR A 219 23.83 -5.78 -5.62
N LYS A 220 24.71 -5.97 -4.62
CA LYS A 220 24.83 -7.22 -3.87
C LYS A 220 24.04 -7.11 -2.57
N VAL A 221 23.46 -8.23 -2.15
CA VAL A 221 22.80 -8.30 -0.85
C VAL A 221 23.89 -8.18 0.22
N VAL A 222 23.85 -7.11 1.01
CA VAL A 222 24.87 -6.84 2.05
C VAL A 222 24.90 -8.02 3.04
N PRO A 223 26.06 -8.66 3.26
CA PRO A 223 26.23 -9.70 4.28
C PRO A 223 25.86 -9.20 5.67
N LEU A 224 25.33 -10.08 6.53
CA LEU A 224 24.88 -9.70 7.88
C LEU A 224 25.99 -9.06 8.74
N LYS A 225 27.25 -9.40 8.48
CA LYS A 225 28.43 -8.88 9.20
C LYS A 225 28.93 -7.53 8.66
N GLU A 226 28.48 -7.12 7.48
CA GLU A 226 28.88 -5.88 6.80
C GLU A 226 27.75 -4.84 6.82
N CYS A 227 26.65 -5.12 7.53
CA CYS A 227 25.58 -4.13 7.71
C CYS A 227 26.12 -2.95 8.52
N ASP A 228 26.11 -1.76 7.90
CA ASP A 228 26.48 -0.53 8.58
C ASP A 228 25.37 -0.12 9.57
N PHE A 229 25.78 0.20 10.78
CA PHE A 229 24.93 0.68 11.88
C PHE A 229 25.52 1.94 12.54
N SER A 230 26.45 2.62 11.86
CA SER A 230 26.91 3.95 12.25
C SER A 230 25.75 4.95 12.14
N ARG A 231 25.71 5.96 13.03
CA ARG A 231 24.66 6.99 13.08
C ARG A 231 25.13 8.30 12.43
N ASP A 232 26.16 8.26 11.59
CA ASP A 232 26.86 9.47 11.13
C ASP A 232 26.04 10.32 10.14
N ASP A 233 24.87 9.84 9.70
CA ASP A 233 24.00 10.50 8.73
C ASP A 233 22.58 10.88 9.26
N LEU A 234 22.37 10.97 10.59
CA LEU A 234 21.11 11.47 11.17
C LEU A 234 21.16 12.95 11.57
#